data_AF-A0A1I8G3J4-F1
#
_entry.id   AF-A0A1I8G3J4-F1
#
_cell.length_a   1.000
_cell.length_b   1.000
_cell.length_c   1.000
_cell.angle_alpha   90.00
_cell.angle_beta   90.00
_cell.angle_gamma   90.00
#
_symmetry.space_group_name_H-M   'P 1'
#
loop_
_entity.id
_entity.type
_entity.pdbx_description
1 polymer ?
#
loop_
_entity_poly.entity_id
_entity_poly.type
_entity_poly.pdbx_seq_one_letter_code
_entity_poly.pdbx_strand_id
1 'polypeptide(L)'
;YLSEREALSLRELSLAGAHRPRSLIRRLLKTFGRDLSKLGDESVTAELDLGDSRTLTLFGVNADAVAAAAEAVERLAEEEAAAAAAAAALNATTVAVPGTVKLECPVCFAPAGTEAATTLALCGHVYCTDCLDLQLASTTDVPLLCAAEGCGRPFHVAQDILDRAPSPAEREQLMRRLLGPALKSHVNLPASCLQFCPAPDCPGLLRDFKEAAVRESRCKVCRGTFCLDCQYFSHVGLTCETAKEIRANPDYGLQVCSDWLQQLLLVACLAFEAFRVVHRVCFDRLTLLQALRWADTKTEFMTKL
;
A
#
# COMPACT_ATOMS: atom_id res chain seq x y z
N TYR A 1 13.87 3.46 38.34
CA TYR A 1 14.53 2.24 37.87
C TYR A 1 15.06 2.49 36.47
N LEU A 2 16.19 3.18 36.38
CA LEU A 2 16.97 3.41 35.15
C LEU A 2 18.41 3.04 35.51
N SER A 3 18.64 1.76 35.71
CA SER A 3 19.95 1.20 36.05
C SER A 3 20.14 -0.02 35.15
N GLU A 4 21.29 -0.04 34.48
CA GLU A 4 21.76 -1.06 33.53
C GLU A 4 21.23 -0.91 32.11
N ARG A 5 21.69 0.16 31.44
CA ARG A 5 21.98 0.06 30.01
C ARG A 5 23.13 -0.94 29.89
N GLU A 6 22.83 -2.19 29.60
CA GLU A 6 23.83 -3.13 29.08
C GLU A 6 24.51 -2.43 27.89
N ALA A 7 25.81 -2.18 28.01
CA ALA A 7 26.56 -1.45 27.00
C ALA A 7 26.67 -2.34 25.75
N LEU A 8 25.76 -2.15 24.80
CA LEU A 8 25.84 -2.78 23.49
C LEU A 8 27.17 -2.37 22.85
N SER A 9 28.04 -3.35 22.63
CA SER A 9 29.28 -3.15 21.89
C SER A 9 28.95 -3.09 20.40
N LEU A 10 29.44 -2.04 19.75
CA LEU A 10 29.22 -1.75 18.34
C LEU A 10 30.55 -1.67 17.62
N ARG A 11 30.67 -2.39 16.50
CA ARG A 11 31.86 -2.37 15.65
C ARG A 11 31.48 -2.26 14.19
N GLU A 12 31.97 -1.21 13.53
CA GLU A 12 31.79 -1.01 12.09
C GLU A 12 33.05 -1.39 11.32
N LEU A 13 32.86 -2.11 10.21
CA LEU A 13 33.92 -2.58 9.33
C LEU A 13 33.63 -2.13 7.90
N SER A 14 34.56 -1.37 7.30
CA SER A 14 34.45 -0.99 5.88
C SER A 14 34.85 -2.16 4.99
N LEU A 15 33.92 -2.76 4.26
CA LEU A 15 34.22 -3.84 3.31
C LEU A 15 34.77 -3.31 1.97
N ALA A 16 34.74 -2.00 1.75
CA ALA A 16 35.37 -1.32 0.63
C ALA A 16 36.79 -0.82 0.95
N GLY A 17 37.73 -0.97 0.01
CA GLY A 17 39.08 -0.41 0.12
C GLY A 17 40.09 -1.02 -0.87
N ALA A 18 41.20 -0.32 -1.13
CA ALA A 18 42.25 -0.78 -2.06
C ALA A 18 42.92 -2.11 -1.66
N HIS A 19 42.92 -2.43 -0.36
CA HIS A 19 43.47 -3.66 0.20
C HIS A 19 42.41 -4.74 0.47
N ARG A 20 41.14 -4.46 0.15
CA ARG A 20 40.06 -5.44 0.32
C ARG A 20 39.64 -6.00 -1.03
N PRO A 21 39.74 -7.31 -1.23
CA PRO A 21 39.39 -7.95 -2.48
C PRO A 21 37.88 -7.81 -2.68
N ARG A 22 37.51 -7.58 -3.93
CA ARG A 22 36.12 -7.40 -4.36
C ARG A 22 35.23 -8.63 -4.02
N SER A 23 35.83 -9.82 -3.98
CA SER A 23 35.16 -11.08 -3.61
C SER A 23 34.79 -11.23 -2.13
N LEU A 24 35.27 -10.34 -1.25
CA LEU A 24 35.11 -10.47 0.21
C LEU A 24 33.64 -10.62 0.64
N ILE A 25 32.74 -9.79 0.12
CA ILE A 25 31.30 -9.85 0.45
C ILE A 25 30.72 -11.22 0.07
N ARG A 26 31.06 -11.71 -1.13
CA ARG A 26 30.62 -13.04 -1.58
C ARG A 26 31.16 -14.14 -0.68
N ARG A 27 32.41 -14.01 -0.23
CA ARG A 27 33.03 -14.99 0.68
C ARG A 27 32.35 -15.01 2.03
N LEU A 28 32.07 -13.83 2.61
CA LEU A 28 31.34 -13.70 3.87
C LEU A 28 29.97 -14.37 3.82
N LEU A 29 29.17 -14.08 2.78
CA LEU A 29 27.84 -14.67 2.63
C LEU A 29 27.88 -16.18 2.41
N LYS A 30 28.90 -16.70 1.71
CA LYS A 30 29.10 -18.15 1.54
C LYS A 30 29.52 -18.84 2.84
N THR A 31 30.41 -18.23 3.60
CA THR A 31 30.98 -18.81 4.82
C THR A 31 29.99 -18.73 5.99
N PHE A 32 29.34 -17.59 6.17
CA PHE A 32 28.49 -17.33 7.35
C PHE A 32 26.99 -17.39 7.09
N GLY A 33 26.58 -17.63 5.84
CA GLY A 33 25.18 -17.66 5.44
C GLY A 33 24.65 -16.28 5.03
N ARG A 34 23.48 -16.28 4.37
CA ARG A 34 22.86 -15.07 3.80
C ARG A 34 22.52 -14.02 4.87
N ASP A 35 22.14 -14.48 6.06
CA ASP A 35 21.79 -13.62 7.20
C ASP A 35 22.98 -13.40 8.14
N LEU A 36 24.19 -13.84 7.75
CA LEU A 36 25.41 -13.79 8.58
C LEU A 36 25.23 -14.42 9.98
N SER A 37 24.21 -15.26 10.18
CA SER A 37 23.85 -15.84 11.48
C SER A 37 24.90 -16.78 12.06
N LYS A 38 25.86 -17.23 11.24
CA LYS A 38 27.01 -18.03 11.69
C LYS A 38 28.25 -17.19 11.99
N LEU A 39 28.16 -15.87 11.91
CA LEU A 39 29.24 -14.95 12.19
C LEU A 39 29.24 -14.61 13.69
N GLY A 40 30.03 -15.37 14.45
CA GLY A 40 30.08 -15.26 15.91
C GLY A 40 29.07 -16.18 16.61
N ASP A 41 28.88 -15.95 17.91
CA ASP A 41 27.90 -16.67 18.73
C ASP A 41 26.51 -16.02 18.64
N GLU A 42 25.47 -16.65 19.19
CA GLU A 42 24.08 -16.14 19.20
C GLU A 42 23.89 -14.75 19.83
N SER A 43 24.93 -14.24 20.51
CA SER A 43 24.97 -12.91 21.11
C SER A 43 25.42 -11.80 20.16
N VAL A 44 25.82 -12.13 18.93
CA VAL A 44 26.29 -11.20 17.91
C VAL A 44 25.29 -11.16 16.76
N THR A 45 24.92 -9.94 16.37
CA THR A 45 24.08 -9.66 15.21
C THR A 45 24.89 -8.83 14.21
N ALA A 46 24.73 -9.14 12.93
CA ALA A 46 25.50 -8.56 11.85
C ALA A 46 24.55 -7.97 10.81
N GLU A 47 24.70 -6.69 10.52
CA GLU A 47 23.94 -5.99 9.48
C GLU A 47 24.90 -5.55 8.37
N LEU A 48 24.50 -5.81 7.13
CA LEU A 48 25.30 -5.53 5.94
C LEU A 48 24.61 -4.43 5.13
N ASP A 49 25.24 -3.26 5.04
CA ASP A 49 24.82 -2.19 4.14
C ASP A 49 25.64 -2.28 2.85
N LEU A 50 24.96 -2.46 1.72
CA LEU A 50 25.54 -2.57 0.38
C LEU A 50 25.43 -1.27 -0.43
N GLY A 51 25.07 -0.15 0.21
CA GLY A 51 25.10 1.19 -0.37
C GLY A 51 26.52 1.65 -0.76
N ASP A 52 26.70 2.97 -0.89
CA ASP A 52 27.93 3.57 -1.41
C ASP A 52 29.18 3.26 -0.54
N SER A 53 29.00 3.06 0.77
CA SER A 53 30.08 2.84 1.75
C SER A 53 30.44 1.37 2.00
N ARG A 54 29.56 0.42 1.63
CA ARG A 54 29.71 -1.04 1.86
C ARG A 54 30.23 -1.41 3.24
N THR A 55 29.41 -1.20 4.25
CA THR A 55 29.78 -1.38 5.66
C THR A 55 29.11 -2.60 6.28
N LEU A 56 29.87 -3.32 7.10
CA LEU A 56 29.36 -4.37 7.98
C LEU A 56 29.35 -3.83 9.40
N THR A 57 28.17 -3.78 9.99
CA THR A 57 27.94 -3.35 11.38
C THR A 57 27.67 -4.57 12.25
N LEU A 58 28.49 -4.75 13.28
CA LEU A 58 28.37 -5.83 14.26
C LEU A 58 27.88 -5.25 15.60
N PHE A 59 26.84 -5.86 16.16
CA PHE A 59 26.27 -5.50 17.45
C PHE A 59 26.23 -6.72 18.36
N GLY A 60 26.59 -6.54 19.64
CA GLY A 60 26.49 -7.60 20.62
C GLY A 60 26.64 -7.13 22.06
N VAL A 61 26.08 -7.93 22.98
CA VAL A 61 26.14 -7.65 24.42
C VAL A 61 27.53 -7.94 24.98
N ASN A 62 28.24 -8.91 24.39
CA ASN A 62 29.60 -9.26 24.76
C ASN A 62 30.62 -8.63 23.79
N ALA A 63 31.44 -7.71 24.30
CA ALA A 63 32.48 -7.04 23.54
C ALA A 63 33.52 -8.02 22.96
N ASP A 64 33.85 -9.09 23.68
CA ASP A 64 34.82 -10.10 23.23
C ASP A 64 34.27 -10.91 22.05
N ALA A 65 32.95 -11.19 22.05
CA ALA A 65 32.30 -11.90 20.95
C ALA A 65 32.22 -11.03 19.68
N VAL A 66 31.94 -9.73 19.82
CA VAL A 66 31.95 -8.78 18.71
C VAL A 66 33.38 -8.60 18.16
N ALA A 67 34.39 -8.56 19.03
CA ALA A 67 35.79 -8.50 18.61
C ALA A 67 36.22 -9.76 17.84
N ALA A 68 35.85 -10.95 18.32
CA ALA A 68 36.14 -12.21 17.66
C ALA A 68 35.45 -12.32 16.28
N ALA A 69 34.20 -11.88 16.17
CA ALA A 69 33.48 -11.80 14.90
C ALA A 69 34.17 -10.83 13.93
N ALA A 70 34.61 -9.67 14.40
CA ALA A 70 35.36 -8.71 13.59
C ALA A 70 36.70 -9.29 13.11
N GLU A 71 37.45 -9.97 13.98
CA GLU A 71 38.72 -10.62 13.64
C GLU A 71 38.52 -11.73 12.60
N ALA A 72 37.43 -12.50 12.69
CA ALA A 72 37.09 -13.52 11.70
C ALA A 72 36.83 -12.91 10.30
N VAL A 73 36.21 -11.73 10.24
CA VAL A 73 35.99 -10.99 8.98
C VAL A 73 37.32 -10.47 8.42
N GLU A 74 38.19 -9.91 9.25
CA GLU A 74 39.52 -9.43 8.82
C GLU A 74 40.38 -10.58 8.29
N ARG A 75 40.40 -11.74 8.97
CA ARG A 75 41.14 -12.92 8.49
C ARG A 75 40.65 -13.39 7.12
N LEU A 76 39.35 -13.42 6.88
CA LEU A 76 38.80 -13.75 5.55
C LEU A 76 39.14 -12.68 4.51
N ALA A 77 39.22 -11.40 4.91
CA ALA A 77 39.65 -10.33 4.04
C ALA A 77 41.10 -10.50 3.59
N GLU A 78 42.00 -10.86 4.51
CA GLU A 78 43.41 -11.15 4.21
C GLU A 78 43.58 -12.39 3.32
N GLU A 79 42.87 -13.49 3.61
CA GLU A 79 42.90 -14.71 2.81
C GLU A 79 42.43 -14.46 1.36
N GLU A 80 41.32 -13.74 1.20
CA GLU A 80 40.82 -13.39 -0.13
C GLU A 80 41.73 -12.36 -0.83
N ALA A 81 42.41 -11.47 -0.08
CA ALA A 81 43.32 -10.48 -0.66
C ALA A 81 44.56 -11.18 -1.24
N ALA A 82 45.10 -12.16 -0.50
CA ALA A 82 46.20 -13.00 -0.95
C ALA A 82 45.80 -13.84 -2.18
N ALA A 83 44.60 -14.43 -2.17
CA ALA A 83 44.08 -15.18 -3.31
C ALA A 83 43.87 -14.31 -4.56
N ALA A 84 43.34 -13.09 -4.38
CA ALA A 84 43.15 -12.12 -5.45
C ALA A 84 44.50 -11.63 -6.03
N ALA A 85 45.49 -11.38 -5.18
CA ALA A 85 46.85 -11.01 -5.62
C ALA A 85 47.52 -12.15 -6.40
N ALA A 86 47.37 -13.40 -5.96
CA ALA A 86 47.87 -14.58 -6.68
C ALA A 86 47.18 -14.77 -8.05
N ALA A 87 45.85 -14.57 -8.12
CA ALA A 87 45.11 -14.62 -9.36
C ALA A 87 45.47 -13.46 -10.32
N ALA A 88 45.75 -12.26 -9.78
CA ALA A 88 46.22 -11.13 -10.57
C ALA A 88 47.62 -11.39 -11.16
N ALA A 89 48.53 -11.99 -10.39
CA ALA A 89 49.84 -12.40 -10.87
C ALA A 89 49.76 -13.44 -12.00
N LEU A 90 48.82 -14.38 -11.92
CA LEU A 90 48.61 -15.38 -12.98
C LEU A 90 48.05 -14.76 -14.27
N ASN A 91 47.13 -13.80 -14.14
CA ASN A 91 46.50 -13.08 -15.26
C ASN A 91 47.45 -12.03 -15.90
N ALA A 92 48.50 -11.58 -15.20
CA ALA A 92 49.52 -10.71 -15.78
C ALA A 92 50.37 -11.42 -16.86
N THR A 93 50.38 -12.76 -16.86
CA THR A 93 51.09 -13.59 -17.85
C THR A 93 50.29 -13.82 -19.14
N THR A 94 48.99 -13.51 -19.18
CA THR A 94 48.17 -13.62 -20.39
C THR A 94 48.10 -12.27 -21.09
N VAL A 95 48.64 -12.21 -22.31
CA VAL A 95 48.57 -11.05 -23.21
C VAL A 95 47.12 -10.55 -23.29
N ALA A 96 46.89 -9.32 -22.84
CA ALA A 96 45.61 -8.65 -22.95
C ALA A 96 45.21 -8.54 -24.42
N VAL A 97 44.20 -9.29 -24.84
CA VAL A 97 43.48 -9.02 -26.09
C VAL A 97 42.64 -7.76 -25.85
N PRO A 98 42.85 -6.65 -26.57
CA PRO A 98 42.05 -5.45 -26.40
C PRO A 98 40.66 -5.73 -26.96
N GLY A 99 39.64 -5.77 -26.08
CA GLY A 99 38.24 -5.88 -26.49
C GLY A 99 37.32 -6.68 -25.56
N THR A 100 37.84 -7.48 -24.62
CA THR A 100 37.01 -8.14 -23.62
C THR A 100 36.89 -7.26 -22.38
N VAL A 101 35.89 -6.37 -22.39
CA VAL A 101 35.48 -5.68 -21.16
C VAL A 101 35.04 -6.79 -20.20
N LYS A 102 35.82 -7.05 -19.14
CA LYS A 102 35.41 -7.96 -18.08
C LYS A 102 34.13 -7.35 -17.47
N LEU A 103 32.99 -7.96 -17.78
CA LEU A 103 31.71 -7.55 -17.22
C LEU A 103 31.76 -7.91 -15.73
N GLU A 104 31.91 -6.93 -14.86
CA GLU A 104 31.96 -7.11 -13.41
C GLU A 104 30.62 -6.70 -12.79
N CYS A 105 30.19 -7.43 -11.77
CA CYS A 105 28.99 -7.07 -11.01
C CYS A 105 29.21 -5.71 -10.31
N PRO A 106 28.36 -4.69 -10.46
CA PRO A 106 28.59 -3.39 -9.81
C PRO A 106 28.44 -3.44 -8.27
N VAL A 107 27.90 -4.54 -7.73
CA VAL A 107 27.73 -4.73 -6.28
C VAL A 107 28.96 -5.40 -5.67
N CYS A 108 29.38 -6.55 -6.21
CA CYS A 108 30.47 -7.35 -5.66
C CYS A 108 31.76 -7.32 -6.49
N PHE A 109 31.76 -6.68 -7.67
CA PHE A 109 32.85 -6.58 -8.64
C PHE A 109 33.53 -7.90 -8.97
N ALA A 110 32.85 -9.01 -8.71
CA ALA A 110 33.26 -10.29 -9.21
C ALA A 110 33.09 -10.28 -10.74
N PRO A 111 34.02 -10.87 -11.49
CA PRO A 111 33.82 -11.09 -12.91
C PRO A 111 32.53 -11.89 -13.07
N ALA A 112 31.62 -11.41 -13.90
CA ALA A 112 30.40 -12.11 -14.30
C ALA A 112 30.78 -13.27 -15.22
N GLY A 113 31.47 -14.25 -14.63
CA GLY A 113 32.02 -15.43 -15.26
C GLY A 113 31.20 -16.65 -14.85
N THR A 114 30.58 -17.22 -15.88
CA THR A 114 30.26 -18.63 -16.11
C THR A 114 28.96 -19.27 -15.64
N GLU A 115 28.20 -18.81 -14.63
CA GLU A 115 26.90 -19.46 -14.34
C GLU A 115 25.89 -18.42 -13.82
N ALA A 116 24.91 -18.08 -14.67
CA ALA A 116 23.78 -17.16 -14.43
C ALA A 116 24.14 -15.72 -13.98
N ALA A 117 24.23 -14.80 -14.95
CA ALA A 117 24.30 -13.35 -14.72
C ALA A 117 23.15 -12.64 -15.45
N THR A 118 22.67 -11.53 -14.90
CA THR A 118 21.57 -10.73 -15.47
C THR A 118 22.10 -9.42 -16.00
N THR A 119 21.83 -9.14 -17.27
CA THR A 119 22.14 -7.85 -17.90
C THR A 119 20.91 -6.97 -17.82
N LEU A 120 21.04 -5.79 -17.22
CA LEU A 120 19.90 -4.88 -17.08
C LEU A 120 19.50 -4.30 -18.44
N ALA A 121 18.21 -4.37 -18.77
CA ALA A 121 17.67 -3.98 -20.07
C ALA A 121 17.90 -2.49 -20.40
N LEU A 122 17.86 -1.61 -19.40
CA LEU A 122 17.94 -0.16 -19.63
C LEU A 122 19.36 0.41 -19.60
N CYS A 123 20.33 -0.27 -18.99
CA CYS A 123 21.70 0.26 -18.84
C CYS A 123 22.80 -0.70 -19.28
N GLY A 124 22.51 -1.99 -19.49
CA GLY A 124 23.49 -2.99 -19.92
C GLY A 124 24.47 -3.45 -18.84
N HIS A 125 24.37 -2.95 -17.61
CA HIS A 125 25.20 -3.43 -16.51
C HIS A 125 24.82 -4.85 -16.10
N VAL A 126 25.82 -5.66 -15.78
CA VAL A 126 25.66 -7.08 -15.49
C VAL A 126 25.73 -7.33 -14.00
N TYR A 127 24.77 -8.05 -13.45
CA TYR A 127 24.71 -8.45 -12.05
C TYR A 127 24.86 -9.97 -11.92
N CYS A 128 25.61 -10.44 -10.94
CA CYS A 128 25.54 -11.85 -10.57
C CYS A 128 24.20 -12.15 -9.88
N THR A 129 23.68 -13.36 -10.05
CA THR A 129 22.41 -13.81 -9.45
C THR A 129 22.33 -13.54 -7.96
N ASP A 130 23.37 -13.91 -7.21
CA ASP A 130 23.42 -13.75 -5.76
C ASP A 130 23.16 -12.30 -5.31
N CYS A 131 23.81 -11.32 -5.96
CA CYS A 131 23.66 -9.91 -5.60
C CYS A 131 22.31 -9.35 -6.02
N LEU A 132 21.81 -9.78 -7.19
CA LEU A 132 20.51 -9.35 -7.66
C LEU A 132 19.37 -9.89 -6.77
N ASP A 133 19.44 -11.17 -6.39
CA ASP A 133 18.44 -11.79 -5.52
C ASP A 133 18.44 -11.16 -4.13
N LEU A 134 19.62 -10.84 -3.59
CA LEU A 134 19.75 -10.11 -2.33
C LEU A 134 19.16 -8.70 -2.41
N GLN A 135 19.43 -7.97 -3.50
CA GLN A 135 18.88 -6.63 -3.71
C GLN A 135 17.35 -6.67 -3.86
N LEU A 136 16.81 -7.68 -4.56
CA LEU A 136 15.37 -7.89 -4.67
C LEU A 136 14.71 -8.31 -3.35
N ALA A 137 15.42 -9.07 -2.51
CA ALA A 137 14.91 -9.54 -1.22
C ALA A 137 14.89 -8.44 -0.15
N SER A 138 15.90 -7.57 -0.14
CA SER A 138 16.02 -6.46 0.81
C SER A 138 15.15 -5.26 0.46
N THR A 139 14.81 -5.10 -0.82
CA THR A 139 14.07 -3.92 -1.27
C THR A 139 12.58 -4.01 -1.01
N THR A 140 12.03 -2.98 -0.38
CA THR A 140 10.59 -2.78 -0.19
C THR A 140 9.98 -1.80 -1.19
N ASP A 141 10.80 -0.93 -1.79
CA ASP A 141 10.36 0.20 -2.60
C ASP A 141 10.83 0.10 -4.06
N VAL A 142 9.96 0.51 -4.99
CA VAL A 142 10.24 0.59 -6.42
C VAL A 142 10.16 2.06 -6.88
N PRO A 143 10.99 2.49 -7.86
CA PRO A 143 11.88 1.67 -8.68
C PRO A 143 13.22 1.37 -8.02
N LEU A 144 13.69 0.14 -8.18
CA LEU A 144 15.09 -0.24 -7.93
C LEU A 144 15.99 0.50 -8.90
N LEU A 145 17.12 1.03 -8.42
CA LEU A 145 18.09 1.77 -9.24
C LEU A 145 19.40 0.98 -9.39
N CYS A 146 20.02 1.09 -10.57
CA CYS A 146 21.31 0.49 -10.86
C CYS A 146 22.40 1.11 -9.97
N ALA A 147 23.04 0.24 -9.18
CA ALA A 147 24.14 0.54 -8.28
C ALA A 147 25.51 0.74 -8.97
N ALA A 148 25.57 0.69 -10.31
CA ALA A 148 26.80 1.03 -11.02
C ALA A 148 27.10 2.53 -10.87
N GLU A 149 28.36 2.86 -10.59
CA GLU A 149 28.82 4.23 -10.38
C GLU A 149 28.38 5.15 -11.55
N GLY A 150 27.65 6.22 -11.23
CA GLY A 150 27.18 7.19 -12.21
C GLY A 150 26.03 6.73 -13.13
N CYS A 151 25.46 5.55 -12.93
CA CYS A 151 24.35 5.06 -13.76
C CYS A 151 22.99 5.56 -13.28
N GLY A 152 22.56 5.14 -12.09
CA GLY A 152 21.27 5.53 -11.49
C GLY A 152 20.02 5.17 -12.31
N ARG A 153 20.14 4.40 -13.40
CA ARG A 153 18.98 3.99 -14.21
C ARG A 153 18.12 2.97 -13.46
N PRO A 154 16.79 3.04 -13.56
CA PRO A 154 15.92 2.08 -12.88
C PRO A 154 16.03 0.68 -13.51
N PHE A 155 15.69 -0.34 -12.74
CA PHE A 155 15.49 -1.70 -13.21
C PHE A 155 14.18 -1.79 -13.99
N HIS A 156 14.19 -2.49 -15.12
CA HIS A 156 12.98 -2.80 -15.85
C HIS A 156 12.22 -3.95 -15.16
N VAL A 157 11.11 -3.63 -14.51
CA VAL A 157 10.37 -4.59 -13.66
C VAL A 157 10.01 -5.88 -14.42
N ALA A 158 9.60 -5.81 -15.68
CA ALA A 158 9.25 -7.03 -16.42
C ALA A 158 10.48 -7.90 -16.75
N GLN A 159 11.50 -7.30 -17.37
CA GLN A 159 12.62 -8.04 -17.96
C GLN A 159 13.72 -8.35 -16.94
N ASP A 160 14.06 -7.39 -16.08
CA ASP A 160 15.19 -7.51 -15.15
C ASP A 160 14.81 -8.22 -13.85
N ILE A 161 13.51 -8.31 -13.54
CA ILE A 161 13.00 -8.78 -12.25
C ILE A 161 12.03 -9.94 -12.43
N LEU A 162 10.91 -9.74 -13.14
CA LEU A 162 9.82 -10.71 -13.18
C LEU A 162 10.08 -11.93 -14.06
N ASP A 163 10.78 -11.75 -15.17
CA ASP A 163 11.13 -12.85 -16.09
C ASP A 163 12.19 -13.80 -15.48
N ARG A 164 12.82 -13.41 -14.36
CA ARG A 164 13.73 -14.28 -13.58
C ARG A 164 13.00 -15.29 -12.70
N ALA A 165 11.70 -15.10 -12.44
CA ALA A 165 10.96 -16.00 -11.58
C ALA A 165 10.84 -17.39 -12.22
N PRO A 166 11.21 -18.47 -11.51
CA PRO A 166 11.25 -19.82 -12.09
C PRO A 166 9.86 -20.40 -12.32
N SER A 167 8.82 -19.85 -11.69
CA SER A 167 7.44 -20.28 -11.85
C SER A 167 6.47 -19.09 -11.95
N PRO A 168 5.30 -19.27 -12.61
CA PRO A 168 4.26 -18.24 -12.65
C PRO A 168 3.76 -17.81 -11.26
N ALA A 169 3.71 -18.75 -10.30
CA ALA A 169 3.28 -18.47 -8.93
C ALA A 169 4.28 -17.57 -8.20
N GLU A 170 5.59 -17.84 -8.32
CA GLU A 170 6.63 -16.99 -7.75
C GLU A 170 6.69 -15.62 -8.43
N ARG A 171 6.47 -15.57 -9.75
CA ARG A 171 6.34 -14.31 -10.49
C ARG A 171 5.22 -13.45 -9.92
N GLU A 172 4.06 -14.04 -9.68
CA GLU A 172 2.91 -13.34 -9.09
C GLU A 172 3.20 -12.86 -7.67
N GLN A 173 3.82 -13.72 -6.84
CA GLN A 173 4.21 -13.34 -5.48
C GLN A 173 5.20 -12.17 -5.48
N LEU A 174 6.17 -12.18 -6.39
CA LEU A 174 7.18 -11.14 -6.51
C LEU A 174 6.58 -9.83 -7.07
N MET A 175 5.66 -9.91 -8.03
CA MET A 175 4.85 -8.76 -8.46
C MET A 175 4.08 -8.16 -7.28
N ARG A 176 3.35 -8.99 -6.52
CA ARG A 176 2.53 -8.53 -5.39
C ARG A 176 3.39 -7.89 -4.30
N ARG A 177 4.57 -8.45 -4.02
CA ARG A 177 5.51 -7.92 -3.01
C ARG A 177 6.08 -6.57 -3.42
N LEU A 178 6.60 -6.45 -4.64
CA LEU A 178 7.29 -5.24 -5.09
C LEU A 178 6.34 -4.13 -5.53
N LEU A 179 5.28 -4.47 -6.26
CA LEU A 179 4.36 -3.48 -6.83
C LEU A 179 3.15 -3.22 -5.94
N GLY A 180 2.81 -4.12 -5.02
CA GLY A 180 1.66 -3.96 -4.13
C GLY A 180 1.73 -2.70 -3.26
N PRO A 181 2.83 -2.44 -2.54
CA PRO A 181 2.99 -1.22 -1.74
C PRO A 181 2.92 0.05 -2.59
N ALA A 182 3.64 0.07 -3.72
CA ALA A 182 3.63 1.19 -4.65
C ALA A 182 2.23 1.46 -5.21
N LEU A 183 1.50 0.42 -5.61
CA LEU A 183 0.12 0.54 -6.09
C LEU A 183 -0.81 1.07 -4.99
N LYS A 184 -0.71 0.56 -3.76
CA LYS A 184 -1.49 1.06 -2.62
C LYS A 184 -1.22 2.53 -2.36
N SER A 185 0.06 2.93 -2.36
CA SER A 185 0.45 4.33 -2.18
C SER A 185 -0.13 5.22 -3.28
N HIS A 186 -0.08 4.77 -4.54
CA HIS A 186 -0.62 5.50 -5.68
C HIS A 186 -2.14 5.63 -5.64
N VAL A 187 -2.86 4.57 -5.28
CA VAL A 187 -4.32 4.57 -5.13
C VAL A 187 -4.77 5.54 -4.03
N ASN A 188 -4.01 5.64 -2.94
CA ASN A 188 -4.31 6.55 -1.82
C ASN A 188 -3.99 8.02 -2.11
N LEU A 189 -3.37 8.36 -3.25
CA LEU A 189 -3.12 9.76 -3.60
C LEU A 189 -4.44 10.50 -3.88
N PRO A 190 -4.60 11.76 -3.42
CA PRO A 190 -5.80 12.55 -3.68
C PRO A 190 -6.09 12.77 -5.17
N ALA A 191 -5.05 12.77 -6.00
CA ALA A 191 -5.16 12.92 -7.45
C ALA A 191 -5.38 11.59 -8.20
N SER A 192 -5.39 10.45 -7.51
CA SER A 192 -5.58 9.15 -8.15
C SER A 192 -6.97 9.04 -8.75
N CYS A 193 -7.06 8.43 -9.93
CA CYS A 193 -8.32 8.04 -10.58
C CYS A 193 -8.60 6.53 -10.39
N LEU A 194 -8.00 5.93 -9.36
CA LEU A 194 -8.04 4.50 -9.11
C LEU A 194 -8.48 4.25 -7.68
N GLN A 195 -9.31 3.23 -7.50
CA GLN A 195 -9.77 2.75 -6.19
C GLN A 195 -9.71 1.22 -6.15
N PHE A 196 -9.48 0.65 -4.97
CA PHE A 196 -9.58 -0.81 -4.81
C PHE A 196 -11.04 -1.26 -4.86
N CYS A 197 -11.26 -2.45 -5.44
CA CYS A 197 -12.57 -3.08 -5.45
C CYS A 197 -13.00 -3.41 -4.01
N PRO A 198 -14.23 -3.04 -3.59
CA PRO A 198 -14.68 -3.27 -2.22
C PRO A 198 -15.13 -4.71 -1.95
N ALA A 199 -15.27 -5.54 -2.98
CA ALA A 199 -15.61 -6.95 -2.81
C ALA A 199 -14.52 -7.70 -2.01
N PRO A 200 -14.90 -8.59 -1.08
CA PRO A 200 -13.95 -9.36 -0.30
C PRO A 200 -13.06 -10.20 -1.21
N ASP A 201 -11.77 -10.26 -0.89
CA ASP A 201 -10.73 -11.01 -1.61
C ASP A 201 -10.59 -10.70 -3.11
N CYS A 202 -11.15 -9.58 -3.59
CA CYS A 202 -11.02 -9.17 -4.98
C CYS A 202 -9.82 -8.23 -5.16
N PRO A 203 -8.76 -8.63 -5.89
CA PRO A 203 -7.60 -7.76 -6.15
C PRO A 203 -7.87 -6.71 -7.24
N GLY A 204 -9.11 -6.57 -7.69
CA GLY A 204 -9.47 -5.69 -8.79
C GLY A 204 -9.33 -4.21 -8.43
N LEU A 205 -9.04 -3.40 -9.46
CA LEU A 205 -9.07 -1.94 -9.38
C LEU A 205 -10.27 -1.40 -10.14
N LEU A 206 -10.92 -0.40 -9.57
CA LEU A 206 -11.96 0.40 -10.18
C LEU A 206 -11.34 1.71 -10.67
N ARG A 207 -11.74 2.16 -11.85
CA ARG A 207 -11.42 3.52 -12.29
C ARG A 207 -12.52 4.46 -11.80
N ASP A 208 -12.09 5.51 -11.15
CA ASP A 208 -12.92 6.61 -10.69
C ASP A 208 -12.70 7.81 -11.62
N PHE A 209 -13.71 8.11 -12.45
CA PHE A 209 -13.72 9.26 -13.32
C PHE A 209 -14.33 10.43 -12.55
N LYS A 210 -13.50 11.16 -11.79
CA LYS A 210 -13.93 12.28 -10.93
C LYS A 210 -14.74 13.36 -11.65
N GLU A 211 -14.63 13.43 -12.98
CA GLU A 211 -15.30 14.40 -13.86
C GLU A 211 -16.60 13.88 -14.48
N ALA A 212 -16.89 12.57 -14.36
CA ALA A 212 -18.07 11.97 -14.97
C ALA A 212 -19.27 12.04 -14.02
N ALA A 213 -20.46 12.28 -14.58
CA ALA A 213 -21.73 12.10 -13.85
C ALA A 213 -21.98 10.63 -13.45
N VAL A 214 -21.23 9.68 -14.04
CA VAL A 214 -21.32 8.25 -13.77
C VAL A 214 -20.58 7.92 -12.50
N ARG A 215 -21.33 7.62 -11.43
CA ARG A 215 -20.79 7.28 -10.11
C ARG A 215 -20.67 5.79 -9.86
N GLU A 216 -20.68 4.98 -10.92
CA GLU A 216 -20.56 3.52 -10.83
C GLU A 216 -19.46 2.96 -11.73
N SER A 217 -18.82 1.89 -11.26
CA SER A 217 -17.73 1.23 -11.97
C SER A 217 -17.84 -0.28 -11.85
N ARG A 218 -17.63 -0.98 -12.96
CA ARG A 218 -17.66 -2.45 -13.01
C ARG A 218 -16.27 -3.02 -12.89
N CYS A 219 -16.05 -3.82 -11.85
CA CYS A 219 -14.79 -4.53 -11.65
C CYS A 219 -14.56 -5.54 -12.78
N LYS A 220 -13.34 -5.58 -13.33
CA LYS A 220 -13.00 -6.55 -14.40
C LYS A 220 -12.70 -7.95 -13.87
N VAL A 221 -12.42 -8.08 -12.57
CA VAL A 221 -12.08 -9.36 -11.90
C VAL A 221 -13.34 -10.06 -11.40
N CYS A 222 -14.02 -9.51 -10.39
CA CYS A 222 -15.23 -10.11 -9.83
C CYS A 222 -16.51 -9.81 -10.62
N ARG A 223 -16.43 -8.97 -11.67
CA ARG A 223 -17.56 -8.55 -12.54
C ARG A 223 -18.70 -7.80 -11.83
N GLY A 224 -18.60 -7.55 -10.53
CA GLY A 224 -19.53 -6.75 -9.75
C GLY A 224 -19.48 -5.27 -10.15
N THR A 225 -20.62 -4.58 -10.01
CA THR A 225 -20.76 -3.15 -10.24
C THR A 225 -20.90 -2.46 -8.90
N PHE A 226 -20.09 -1.43 -8.68
CA PHE A 226 -19.99 -0.73 -7.40
C PHE A 226 -20.19 0.77 -7.59
N CYS A 227 -20.83 1.40 -6.61
CA CYS A 227 -20.89 2.84 -6.45
C CYS A 227 -19.53 3.35 -5.95
N LEU A 228 -18.97 4.34 -6.64
CA LEU A 228 -17.65 4.93 -6.34
C LEU A 228 -17.67 5.82 -5.10
N ASP A 229 -18.83 6.42 -4.78
CA ASP A 229 -19.01 7.29 -3.61
C ASP A 229 -19.05 6.49 -2.29
N CYS A 230 -19.96 5.52 -2.22
CA CYS A 230 -20.19 4.74 -0.99
C CYS A 230 -19.41 3.42 -0.95
N GLN A 231 -18.65 3.11 -2.01
CA GLN A 231 -17.82 1.91 -2.15
C GLN A 231 -18.59 0.61 -1.85
N TYR A 232 -19.83 0.54 -2.32
CA TYR A 232 -20.70 -0.63 -2.15
C TYR A 232 -21.34 -1.02 -3.49
N PHE A 233 -22.07 -2.14 -3.53
CA PHE A 233 -22.81 -2.56 -4.73
C PHE A 233 -23.69 -1.42 -5.27
N SER A 234 -23.74 -1.30 -6.61
CA SER A 234 -24.50 -0.24 -7.29
C SER A 234 -25.97 -0.26 -6.86
N HIS A 235 -26.52 0.94 -6.64
CA HIS A 235 -27.86 1.18 -6.11
C HIS A 235 -28.61 2.21 -6.97
N VAL A 236 -28.83 1.87 -8.24
CA VAL A 236 -29.46 2.74 -9.24
C VAL A 236 -30.79 3.30 -8.72
N GLY A 237 -30.96 4.63 -8.82
CA GLY A 237 -32.19 5.31 -8.41
C GLY A 237 -32.32 5.60 -6.92
N LEU A 238 -31.35 5.18 -6.09
CA LEU A 238 -31.32 5.47 -4.66
C LEU A 238 -30.11 6.35 -4.31
N THR A 239 -30.27 7.21 -3.30
CA THR A 239 -29.13 7.91 -2.71
C THR A 239 -28.26 6.92 -1.91
N CYS A 240 -26.97 7.24 -1.73
CA CYS A 240 -26.07 6.40 -0.93
C CYS A 240 -26.54 6.23 0.52
N GLU A 241 -27.20 7.25 1.08
CA GLU A 241 -27.75 7.26 2.44
C GLU A 241 -28.93 6.30 2.55
N THR A 242 -29.93 6.44 1.67
CA THR A 242 -31.09 5.53 1.62
C THR A 242 -30.65 4.08 1.38
N ALA A 243 -29.68 3.87 0.48
CA ALA A 243 -29.14 2.53 0.22
C ALA A 243 -28.43 1.94 1.45
N LYS A 244 -27.81 2.76 2.28
CA LYS A 244 -27.18 2.32 3.54
C LYS A 244 -28.22 1.94 4.58
N GLU A 245 -29.29 2.72 4.71
CA GLU A 245 -30.39 2.45 5.65
C GLU A 245 -31.15 1.18 5.30
N ILE A 246 -31.46 0.95 4.02
CA ILE A 246 -32.09 -0.31 3.54
C ILE A 246 -31.23 -1.54 3.86
N ARG A 247 -29.90 -1.41 3.80
CA ARG A 247 -29.00 -2.51 4.18
C ARG A 247 -28.96 -2.75 5.68
N ALA A 248 -28.98 -1.69 6.47
CA ALA A 248 -28.99 -1.79 7.93
C ALA A 248 -30.32 -2.35 8.45
N ASN A 249 -31.42 -2.01 7.79
CA ASN A 249 -32.75 -2.50 8.10
C ASN A 249 -33.50 -2.85 6.80
N PRO A 250 -33.69 -4.15 6.47
CA PRO A 250 -34.40 -4.56 5.26
C PRO A 250 -35.87 -4.10 5.24
N ASP A 251 -36.47 -3.84 6.41
CA ASP A 251 -37.83 -3.32 6.53
C ASP A 251 -37.91 -1.78 6.43
N TYR A 252 -36.77 -1.10 6.22
CA TYR A 252 -36.71 0.37 6.15
C TYR A 252 -37.69 0.95 5.13
N GLY A 253 -37.82 0.34 3.95
CA GLY A 253 -38.78 0.80 2.93
C GLY A 253 -40.24 0.72 3.38
N LEU A 254 -40.59 -0.30 4.18
CA LEU A 254 -41.93 -0.44 4.76
C LEU A 254 -42.16 0.58 5.89
N GLN A 255 -41.13 0.84 6.70
CA GLN A 255 -41.19 1.83 7.77
C GLN A 255 -41.37 3.25 7.21
N VAL A 256 -40.58 3.65 6.22
CA VAL A 256 -40.71 4.95 5.56
C VAL A 256 -42.10 5.10 4.93
N CYS A 257 -42.62 4.06 4.27
CA CYS A 257 -43.96 4.08 3.71
C CYS A 257 -45.05 4.24 4.80
N SER A 258 -44.92 3.50 5.90
CA SER A 258 -45.82 3.60 7.06
C SER A 258 -45.79 5.00 7.69
N ASP A 259 -44.61 5.58 7.87
CA ASP A 259 -44.43 6.91 8.47
C ASP A 259 -45.01 7.99 7.56
N TRP A 260 -44.80 7.89 6.24
CA TRP A 260 -45.42 8.78 5.26
C TRP A 260 -46.95 8.71 5.31
N LEU A 261 -47.52 7.49 5.37
CA LEU A 261 -48.97 7.30 5.49
C LEU A 261 -49.51 7.88 6.81
N GLN A 262 -48.78 7.71 7.92
CA GLN A 262 -49.15 8.29 9.22
C GLN A 262 -49.08 9.82 9.21
N GLN A 263 -48.06 10.42 8.60
CA GLN A 263 -47.96 11.88 8.47
C GLN A 263 -49.09 12.44 7.61
N LEU A 264 -49.43 11.79 6.49
CA LEU A 264 -50.58 12.18 5.66
C LEU A 264 -51.89 12.08 6.44
N LEU A 265 -52.07 11.03 7.24
CA LEU A 265 -53.22 10.90 8.15
C LEU A 265 -53.24 12.02 9.20
N LEU A 266 -52.10 12.37 9.78
CA LEU A 266 -51.98 13.42 10.79
C LEU A 266 -52.35 14.79 10.20
N VAL A 267 -51.88 15.09 8.98
CA VAL A 267 -52.25 16.31 8.25
C VAL A 267 -53.74 16.34 7.94
N ALA A 268 -54.33 15.22 7.52
CA ALA A 268 -55.77 15.11 7.28
C ALA A 268 -56.59 15.33 8.57
N CYS A 269 -56.15 14.77 9.70
CA CYS A 269 -56.76 14.98 11.01
C CYS A 269 -56.70 16.45 11.45
N LEU A 270 -55.53 17.09 11.32
CA LEU A 270 -55.37 18.52 11.66
C LEU A 270 -56.26 19.41 10.77
N ALA A 271 -56.39 19.09 9.48
CA ALA A 271 -57.28 19.79 8.57
C ALA A 271 -58.77 19.62 8.95
N PHE A 272 -59.18 18.41 9.36
CA PHE A 272 -60.53 18.15 9.85
C PHE A 272 -60.84 18.88 11.16
N GLU A 273 -59.88 18.91 12.09
CA GLU A 273 -60.02 19.63 13.36
C GLU A 273 -60.13 21.14 13.13
N ALA A 274 -59.32 21.69 12.23
CA ALA A 274 -59.43 23.08 11.78
C ALA A 274 -60.81 23.37 11.16
N PHE A 275 -61.31 22.47 10.31
CA PHE A 275 -62.66 22.59 9.74
C PHE A 275 -63.76 22.56 10.82
N ARG A 276 -63.67 21.67 11.81
CA ARG A 276 -64.60 21.64 12.95
C ARG A 276 -64.57 22.94 13.75
N VAL A 277 -63.39 23.51 14.00
CA VAL A 277 -63.23 24.79 14.71
C VAL A 277 -63.87 25.93 13.90
N VAL A 278 -63.58 26.03 12.60
CA VAL A 278 -64.18 27.05 11.73
C VAL A 278 -65.70 26.90 11.66
N HIS A 279 -66.21 25.67 11.52
CA HIS A 279 -67.65 25.41 11.51
C HIS A 279 -68.30 25.77 12.85
N ARG A 280 -67.67 25.44 13.99
CA ARG A 280 -68.17 25.81 15.33
C ARG A 280 -68.20 27.33 15.52
N VAL A 281 -67.14 28.04 15.14
CA VAL A 281 -67.10 29.52 15.20
C VAL A 281 -68.14 30.15 14.27
N CYS A 282 -68.37 29.59 13.09
CA CYS A 282 -69.41 30.06 12.17
C CYS A 282 -70.81 29.79 12.73
N PHE A 283 -71.05 28.62 13.33
CA PHE A 283 -72.32 28.26 13.94
C PHE A 283 -72.62 29.13 15.17
N ASP A 284 -71.63 29.36 16.03
CA ASP A 284 -71.74 30.24 17.19
C ASP A 284 -71.91 31.74 16.82
N ARG A 285 -71.43 32.16 15.63
CA ARG A 285 -71.73 33.51 15.09
C ARG A 285 -73.10 33.59 14.40
N LEU A 286 -73.59 32.50 13.81
CA LEU A 286 -74.91 32.42 13.19
C LEU A 286 -76.03 32.46 14.23
N THR A 287 -75.83 31.87 15.42
CA THR A 287 -76.79 31.97 16.52
C THR A 287 -76.92 33.40 17.07
N LEU A 288 -75.84 34.19 17.07
CA LEU A 288 -75.89 35.62 17.41
C LEU A 288 -76.62 36.48 16.36
N LEU A 289 -76.46 36.19 15.07
CA LEU A 289 -77.16 36.91 13.99
C LEU A 289 -78.63 36.49 13.85
N GLN A 290 -79.00 35.25 14.21
CA GLN A 290 -80.39 34.82 14.26
C GLN A 290 -81.13 35.29 15.51
N ALA A 291 -80.44 35.48 16.64
CA ALA A 291 -81.02 36.09 17.85
C ALA A 291 -81.42 37.56 17.65
N LEU A 292 -80.68 38.32 16.84
CA LEU A 292 -81.03 39.72 16.53
C LEU A 292 -82.22 39.83 15.56
N ARG A 293 -82.44 38.86 14.66
CA ARG A 293 -83.61 38.88 13.75
C ARG A 293 -84.94 38.47 14.41
N TRP A 294 -84.90 37.82 15.58
CA TRP A 294 -86.11 37.47 16.34
C TRP A 294 -86.59 38.57 17.30
N ALA A 295 -85.76 39.57 17.60
CA ALA A 295 -86.18 40.73 18.41
C ALA A 295 -86.98 41.76 17.58
N ASP A 296 -86.61 41.97 16.32
CA ASP A 296 -87.26 42.97 15.45
C ASP A 296 -88.61 42.52 14.87
N THR A 297 -88.85 41.21 14.75
CA THR A 297 -90.12 40.68 14.22
C THR A 297 -91.25 40.61 15.26
N LYS A 298 -90.93 40.73 16.56
CA LYS A 298 -91.93 40.70 17.64
C LYS A 298 -92.59 42.05 17.91
N THR A 299 -91.91 43.16 17.60
CA THR A 299 -92.44 44.52 17.73
C THR A 299 -93.32 44.94 16.54
N GLU A 300 -93.06 44.40 15.34
CA GLU A 300 -93.86 44.68 14.15
C GLU A 300 -95.21 43.94 14.14
N PHE A 301 -95.33 42.82 14.86
CA PHE A 301 -96.58 42.05 14.94
C PHE A 301 -97.57 42.57 16.00
N MET A 302 -97.09 43.30 17.02
CA MET A 302 -97.93 43.82 18.13
C MET A 302 -98.49 45.24 17.89
N THR A 303 -98.11 45.91 16.79
CA THR A 303 -98.61 47.25 16.41
C THR A 303 -99.66 47.23 15.29
N LYS A 304 -100.06 46.02 14.84
CA LYS A 304 -101.11 45.78 13.85
C LYS A 304 -102.33 44.99 14.40
N LEU A 305 -102.48 44.94 15.72
CA LEU A 305 -103.71 44.61 16.44
C LEU A 305 -104.28 45.90 17.04
#